data_AF-H3ABW8-F1
#
_entry.id   AF-H3ABW8-F1
#
_cell.length_a   1.000
_cell.length_b   1.000
_cell.length_c   1.000
_cell.angle_alpha   90.00
_cell.angle_beta   90.00
_cell.angle_gamma   90.00
#
_symmetry.space_group_name_H-M   'P 1'
#
loop_
_entity.id
_entity.type
_entity.pdbx_description
1 polymer ?
#
loop_
_entity_poly.entity_id
_entity_poly.type
_entity_poly.pdbx_seq_one_letter_code
_entity_poly.pdbx_strand_id
1 'polypeptide(L)'
;MNLKLCSILGDHVYSTRVGKVLGVPVPLPVDMALPQTQVLEEQILRRMRFTQQQMHRMPLHLHLHRLAIPAHGKESAETVITAPPPLFFIQTLKLLGLSMK
;
A
#
# COMPACT_ATOMS: atom_id res chain seq x y z
N MET A 1 -15.57 -11.44 -7.56
CA MET A 1 -14.46 -10.64 -6.99
C MET A 1 -15.06 -9.56 -6.12
N ASN A 2 -14.64 -9.43 -4.85
CA ASN A 2 -15.11 -8.37 -3.95
C ASN A 2 -14.07 -7.23 -4.00
N LEU A 3 -14.48 -6.02 -4.35
CA LEU A 3 -13.61 -4.85 -4.43
C LEU A 3 -13.24 -4.38 -3.02
N LYS A 4 -11.95 -4.40 -2.69
CA LYS A 4 -11.45 -3.83 -1.43
C LYS A 4 -11.14 -2.35 -1.60
N LEU A 5 -11.90 -1.51 -0.91
CA LEU A 5 -11.68 -0.05 -0.87
C LEU A 5 -10.64 0.29 0.22
N CYS A 6 -9.42 -0.24 0.05
CA CYS A 6 -8.29 -0.02 0.93
C CYS A 6 -7.14 0.57 0.12
N SER A 7 -6.79 1.84 0.37
CA SER A 7 -5.65 2.46 -0.29
C SER A 7 -4.33 1.92 0.26
N ILE A 8 -3.32 1.82 -0.61
CA ILE A 8 -1.97 1.42 -0.22
C ILE A 8 -1.36 2.56 0.62
N LEU A 9 -0.61 2.23 1.67
CA LEU A 9 0.09 3.24 2.46
C LEU A 9 1.15 3.96 1.61
N GLY A 10 1.16 5.29 1.65
CA GLY A 10 2.01 6.13 0.81
C GLY A 10 1.44 6.39 -0.60
N ASP A 11 0.24 5.90 -0.92
CA ASP A 11 -0.42 6.21 -2.18
C ASP A 11 -1.08 7.59 -2.12
N HIS A 12 -0.40 8.61 -2.63
CA HIS A 12 -0.92 9.98 -2.71
C HIS A 12 -1.72 10.26 -3.98
N VAL A 13 -1.76 9.33 -4.93
CA VAL A 13 -2.39 9.53 -6.25
C VAL A 13 -3.82 9.00 -6.26
N TYR A 14 -4.04 7.83 -5.66
CA TYR A 14 -5.32 7.13 -5.72
C TYR A 14 -6.06 7.06 -4.38
N SER A 15 -5.41 7.39 -3.25
CA SER A 15 -6.06 7.32 -1.94
C SER A 15 -7.29 8.22 -1.80
N THR A 16 -7.35 9.34 -2.51
CA THR A 16 -8.52 10.24 -2.53
C THR A 16 -9.72 9.71 -3.29
N ARG A 17 -9.53 8.65 -4.08
CA ARG A 17 -10.61 7.98 -4.82
C ARG A 17 -11.41 7.01 -3.94
N VAL A 18 -11.11 6.98 -2.64
CA VAL A 18 -11.87 6.26 -1.62
C VAL A 18 -12.35 7.27 -0.58
N GLY A 19 -13.65 7.58 -0.64
CA GLY A 19 -14.34 8.38 0.36
C GLY A 19 -14.86 7.54 1.53
N LYS A 20 -15.53 8.18 2.48
CA LYS A 20 -16.28 7.50 3.56
C LYS A 20 -17.68 8.10 3.67
N VAL A 21 -18.70 7.25 3.74
CA VAL A 21 -20.09 7.61 4.06
C VAL A 21 -20.49 6.84 5.31
N LEU A 22 -20.85 7.55 6.38
CA LEU A 22 -21.15 6.94 7.69
C LEU A 22 -20.04 5.99 8.19
N GLY A 23 -18.77 6.35 7.93
CA GLY A 23 -17.60 5.54 8.29
C GLY A 23 -17.31 4.37 7.35
N VAL A 24 -18.20 4.08 6.38
CA VAL A 24 -18.03 3.01 5.40
C VAL A 24 -17.27 3.53 4.18
N PRO A 25 -16.17 2.89 3.74
CA PRO A 25 -15.47 3.27 2.52
C PRO A 25 -16.37 3.18 1.29
N VAL A 26 -16.32 4.20 0.42
CA VAL A 26 -17.05 4.24 -0.85
C VAL A 26 -16.13 4.70 -1.97
N PRO A 27 -16.30 4.22 -3.22
CA PRO A 27 -15.53 4.74 -4.34
C PRO A 27 -15.97 6.19 -4.62
N LEU A 28 -15.00 7.07 -4.84
CA LEU A 28 -15.23 8.45 -5.24
C LEU A 28 -14.94 8.62 -6.74
N PRO A 29 -15.82 9.27 -7.52
CA PRO A 29 -15.55 9.61 -8.91
C PRO A 29 -14.26 10.42 -9.07
N VAL A 30 -13.54 10.20 -10.17
CA VAL A 30 -12.22 10.83 -10.42
C VAL A 30 -12.34 12.36 -10.53
N ASP A 31 -13.43 12.85 -11.11
CA ASP A 31 -13.80 14.26 -11.24
C ASP A 31 -14.07 14.94 -9.90
N MET A 32 -14.45 14.17 -8.87
CA MET A 32 -14.67 14.67 -7.51
C MET A 32 -13.43 14.53 -6.61
N ALA A 33 -12.44 13.73 -7.01
CA ALA A 33 -11.26 13.44 -6.21
C ALA A 33 -10.20 14.53 -6.37
N LEU A 34 -9.98 15.33 -5.32
CA LEU A 34 -8.94 16.35 -5.31
C LEU A 34 -7.54 15.73 -5.07
N PRO A 35 -6.48 16.19 -5.76
CA PRO A 35 -5.11 15.82 -5.44
C PRO A 35 -4.72 16.28 -4.04
N GLN A 36 -4.30 15.36 -3.18
CA GLN A 36 -3.78 15.65 -1.84
C GLN A 36 -2.91 14.50 -1.34
N THR A 37 -2.10 14.78 -0.31
CA THR A 37 -1.42 13.71 0.41
C THR A 37 -2.42 12.76 1.07
N GLN A 38 -2.04 11.49 1.19
CA GLN A 38 -2.89 10.48 1.81
C GLN A 38 -3.22 10.90 3.25
N VAL A 39 -4.51 10.94 3.57
CA VAL A 39 -4.99 11.21 4.93
C VAL A 39 -5.16 9.88 5.66
N LEU A 40 -4.53 9.78 6.83
CA LEU A 40 -4.60 8.60 7.67
C LEU A 40 -5.30 8.90 8.99
N GLU A 41 -5.85 7.87 9.62
CA GLU A 41 -6.39 7.99 10.96
C GLU A 41 -5.28 8.28 11.96
N GLU A 42 -5.57 9.18 12.91
CA GLU A 42 -4.61 9.67 13.91
C GLU A 42 -3.92 8.54 14.69
N GLN A 43 -4.62 7.43 14.95
CA GLN A 43 -4.05 6.27 15.64
C GLN A 43 -2.93 5.60 14.84
N ILE A 44 -3.07 5.54 13.50
CA ILE A 44 -2.07 4.97 12.59
C ILE A 44 -0.85 5.89 12.54
N LEU A 45 -1.08 7.21 12.39
CA LEU A 45 -0.01 8.22 12.42
C LEU A 45 0.81 8.15 13.72
N ARG A 46 0.13 8.08 14.88
CA ARG A 46 0.79 7.94 16.19
C ARG A 46 1.66 6.69 16.29
N ARG A 47 1.18 5.53 15.82
CA ARG A 47 1.98 4.29 15.82
C ARG A 47 3.23 4.42 14.96
N MET A 48 3.10 5.03 13.79
CA MET A 48 4.22 5.27 12.88
C MET A 48 5.12 6.44 13.29
N ARG A 49 4.77 7.17 14.36
CA ARG A 49 5.44 8.40 14.80
C ARG A 49 5.52 9.45 13.69
N PHE A 50 4.42 9.61 12.97
CA PHE A 50 4.26 10.55 11.85
C PHE A 50 3.22 11.63 12.19
N THR A 51 3.31 12.78 11.53
CA THR A 51 2.22 13.77 11.48
C THR A 51 1.60 13.80 10.08
N GLN A 52 0.35 14.29 9.97
CA GLN A 52 -0.29 14.45 8.66
C GLN A 52 0.52 15.37 7.73
N GLN A 53 1.15 16.40 8.27
CA GLN A 53 2.03 17.31 7.51
C GLN A 53 3.25 16.59 6.94
N GLN A 54 3.75 15.54 7.61
CA GLN A 54 4.90 14.76 7.15
C GLN A 54 4.52 13.72 6.07
N MET A 55 3.23 13.44 5.85
CA MET A 55 2.78 12.36 4.96
C MET A 55 3.29 12.46 3.53
N HIS A 56 3.61 13.66 3.03
CA HIS A 56 4.25 13.85 1.72
C HIS A 56 5.60 13.12 1.56
N ARG A 57 6.22 12.70 2.67
CA ARG A 57 7.49 11.95 2.70
C ARG A 57 7.29 10.44 2.81
N MET A 58 6.05 9.97 2.97
CA MET A 58 5.75 8.55 3.14
C MET A 58 5.98 7.81 1.81
N PRO A 59 6.91 6.85 1.73
CA PRO A 59 7.10 6.06 0.52
C PRO A 59 5.90 5.14 0.27
N LEU A 60 5.68 4.78 -0.99
CA LEU A 60 4.66 3.80 -1.36
C LEU A 60 5.04 2.41 -0.82
N HIS A 61 4.16 1.81 -0.04
CA HIS A 61 4.32 0.47 0.51
C HIS A 61 3.78 -0.60 -0.45
N LEU A 62 4.28 -0.58 -1.69
CA LEU A 62 4.01 -1.57 -2.72
C LEU A 62 5.33 -2.23 -3.13
N HIS A 63 5.47 -3.53 -2.87
CA HIS A 63 6.70 -4.28 -3.12
C HIS A 63 6.43 -5.53 -3.95
N LEU A 64 7.11 -5.65 -5.09
CA LEU A 64 7.10 -6.88 -5.88
C LEU A 64 8.06 -7.90 -5.24
N HIS A 65 7.52 -8.74 -4.35
CA HIS A 65 8.34 -9.70 -3.60
C HIS A 65 8.77 -10.91 -4.42
N ARG A 66 7.88 -11.45 -5.26
CA ARG A 66 8.09 -12.70 -6.00
C ARG A 66 7.58 -12.58 -7.42
N LEU A 67 8.41 -12.98 -8.38
CA LEU A 67 8.06 -13.11 -9.79
C LEU A 67 8.33 -14.55 -10.22
N ALA A 68 7.30 -15.25 -10.69
CA ALA A 68 7.42 -16.59 -11.24
C ALA A 68 7.42 -16.52 -12.77
N ILE A 69 8.48 -17.02 -13.39
CA ILE A 69 8.65 -17.09 -14.84
C ILE A 69 8.37 -18.54 -15.25
N PRO A 70 7.32 -18.77 -16.07
CA PRO A 70 6.98 -20.11 -16.51
C PRO A 70 8.13 -20.76 -17.27
N ALA A 71 8.22 -22.08 -17.18
CA ALA A 71 9.10 -22.87 -18.02
C ALA A 71 8.85 -22.60 -19.51
N HIS A 72 9.93 -22.52 -20.29
CA HIS A 72 9.88 -22.50 -21.75
C HIS A 72 10.55 -23.76 -22.30
N GLY A 73 9.77 -24.67 -22.90
CA GLY A 73 10.24 -25.95 -23.44
C GLY A 73 10.04 -27.14 -22.49
N LYS A 74 10.34 -28.35 -22.99
CA LYS A 74 10.06 -29.63 -22.29
C LYS A 74 10.99 -29.92 -21.10
N GLU A 75 12.12 -29.21 -20.98
CA GLU A 75 13.18 -29.51 -19.99
C GLU A 75 13.48 -28.36 -19.02
N SER A 76 12.77 -27.23 -19.11
CA SER A 76 13.00 -26.12 -18.17
C SER A 76 12.06 -26.18 -16.98
N ALA A 77 12.58 -25.86 -15.79
CA ALA A 77 11.81 -25.66 -14.58
C ALA A 77 11.31 -24.22 -14.48
N GLU A 78 10.24 -24.00 -13.71
CA GLU A 78 9.79 -22.67 -13.33
C GLU A 78 10.92 -21.91 -12.63
N THR A 79 11.20 -20.69 -13.09
CA THR A 79 12.20 -19.83 -12.46
C THR A 79 11.50 -18.83 -11.54
N VAL A 80 11.84 -18.85 -10.26
CA VAL A 80 11.29 -17.93 -9.25
C VAL A 80 12.35 -16.92 -8.85
N ILE A 81 12.05 -15.64 -9.05
CA ILE A 81 12.88 -14.52 -8.63
C ILE A 81 12.23 -13.88 -7.41
N THR A 82 13.01 -13.65 -6.35
CA THR A 82 12.54 -13.01 -5.12
C THR A 82 13.35 -11.78 -4.76
N ALA A 83 12.70 -10.75 -4.20
CA ALA A 83 13.35 -9.56 -3.69
C ALA A 83 13.00 -9.32 -2.20
N PRO A 84 13.99 -9.06 -1.33
CA PRO A 84 13.69 -8.67 0.05
C PRO A 84 12.97 -7.31 0.08
N PRO A 85 12.06 -7.08 1.04
CA PRO A 85 11.42 -5.78 1.17
C PRO A 85 12.42 -4.68 1.55
N PRO A 86 12.18 -3.43 1.13
CA PRO A 86 12.96 -2.28 1.57
C PRO A 86 12.93 -2.10 3.10
N LEU A 87 14.01 -1.55 3.68
CA LEU A 87 14.12 -1.33 5.13
C LEU A 87 12.98 -0.49 5.71
N PHE A 88 12.56 0.57 5.01
CA PHE A 88 11.44 1.41 5.45
C PHE A 88 10.15 0.60 5.57
N PHE A 89 9.93 -0.37 4.67
CA PHE A 89 8.74 -1.21 4.65
C PHE A 89 8.70 -2.06 5.92
N ILE A 90 9.82 -2.71 6.25
CA ILE A 90 9.97 -3.54 7.45
C ILE A 90 9.78 -2.69 8.72
N GLN A 91 10.36 -1.49 8.76
CA GLN A 91 10.22 -0.58 9.89
C GLN A 91 8.75 -0.19 10.11
N THR A 92 8.03 0.14 9.05
CA THR A 92 6.59 0.45 9.12
C THR A 92 5.78 -0.74 9.64
N LEU A 93 6.03 -1.95 9.12
CA LEU A 93 5.36 -3.16 9.62
C LEU A 93 5.59 -3.35 11.13
N LYS A 94 6.83 -3.19 11.59
CA LYS A 94 7.17 -3.29 13.02
C LYS A 94 6.43 -2.26 13.87
N LEU A 95 6.40 -0.99 13.43
CA LEU A 95 5.70 0.09 14.14
C LEU A 95 4.18 -0.14 14.21
N LEU A 96 3.61 -0.78 13.18
CA LEU A 96 2.18 -1.11 13.14
C LEU A 96 1.84 -2.44 13.84
N GLY A 97 2.84 -3.23 14.24
CA GLY A 97 2.64 -4.56 14.84
C GLY A 97 2.21 -5.62 13.82
N LEU A 98 2.63 -5.47 12.56
CA LEU A 98 2.30 -6.37 11.45
C LEU A 98 3.49 -7.29 11.13
N SER A 99 3.20 -8.50 10.65
CA SER A 99 4.18 -9.46 10.14
C SER A 99 4.00 -9.68 8.64
N MET A 100 5.08 -9.99 7.94
CA MET A 100 4.99 -10.52 6.59
C MET A 100 4.38 -11.93 6.61
N LYS A 101 3.64 -12.27 5.56
CA LYS A 101 3.11 -13.62 5.31
C LYS A 101 3.89 -14.28 4.20
#